data_AF-A0A661XI84-F1
#
_entry.id   AF-A0A661XI84-F1
#
_cell.length_a   1.000
_cell.length_b   1.000
_cell.length_c   1.000
_cell.angle_alpha   90.00
_cell.angle_beta   90.00
_cell.angle_gamma   90.00
#
_symmetry.space_group_name_H-M   'P 1'
#
loop_
_entity.id
_entity.type
_entity.pdbx_description
1 polymer ?
#
loop_
_entity_poly.entity_id
_entity_poly.type
_entity_poly.pdbx_seq_one_letter_code
_entity_poly.pdbx_strand_id
1 'polypeptide(L)'
;PYEVFEPWEGTEWKKRGEDYEALKEKIALRLLDKLYELEPQTKGKVDFYELSTPLTTKKFVNYAKGEIYGLAHTPDRFENKTLRPHTGIKNFYLTGQDISTAGVVGAMAAGLLTASAVLKKNLMKKILA
;
A
#
# COMPACT_ATOMS: atom_id res chain seq x y z
N PRO A 1 5.07 -1.41 14.00
CA PRO A 1 3.85 -2.18 13.60
C PRO A 1 4.16 -3.52 12.91
N TYR A 2 5.16 -3.56 12.02
CA TYR A 2 5.58 -4.77 11.32
C TYR A 2 6.19 -5.81 12.26
N GLU A 3 6.96 -5.36 13.25
CA GLU A 3 7.75 -6.14 14.20
C GLU A 3 6.88 -7.14 14.97
N VAL A 4 5.62 -6.77 15.26
CA VAL A 4 4.65 -7.66 15.91
C VAL A 4 4.37 -8.92 15.08
N PHE A 5 4.44 -8.83 13.75
CA PHE A 5 4.14 -9.92 12.83
C PHE A 5 5.40 -10.57 12.23
N GLU A 6 6.59 -10.03 12.50
CA GLU A 6 7.88 -10.56 12.04
C GLU A 6 8.10 -12.05 12.34
N PRO A 7 7.65 -12.61 13.50
CA PRO A 7 7.83 -14.05 13.78
C PRO A 7 7.21 -14.99 12.74
N TRP A 8 6.23 -14.54 11.96
CA TRP A 8 5.57 -15.32 10.91
C TRP A 8 6.07 -14.97 9.51
N GLU A 9 7.15 -14.19 9.38
CA GLU A 9 7.79 -13.96 8.10
C GLU A 9 8.25 -15.28 7.46
N GLY A 10 8.17 -15.37 6.12
CA GLY A 10 8.52 -16.58 5.38
C GLY A 10 7.46 -17.70 5.40
N THR A 11 6.44 -17.63 6.25
CA THR A 11 5.31 -18.57 6.20
C THR A 11 4.38 -18.28 5.01
N GLU A 12 3.51 -19.22 4.64
CA GLU A 12 2.60 -19.07 3.50
C GLU A 12 1.27 -18.40 3.87
N TRP A 13 0.65 -17.72 2.89
CA TRP A 13 -0.66 -17.10 3.11
C TRP A 13 -1.70 -18.17 3.46
N LYS A 14 -2.54 -17.88 4.46
CA LYS A 14 -3.48 -18.81 5.10
C LYS A 14 -2.84 -20.06 5.75
N LYS A 15 -1.51 -20.08 5.94
CA LYS A 15 -0.76 -21.19 6.55
C LYS A 15 0.33 -20.66 7.51
N ARG A 16 -0.06 -19.76 8.42
CA ARG A 16 0.86 -19.10 9.37
C ARG A 16 0.82 -19.66 10.79
N GLY A 17 -0.11 -20.57 11.09
CA GLY A 17 -0.24 -21.17 12.43
C GLY A 17 -1.38 -20.56 13.23
N GLU A 18 -1.77 -21.28 14.29
CA GLU A 18 -2.91 -20.93 15.15
C GLU A 18 -2.65 -19.69 16.00
N ASP A 19 -1.39 -19.47 16.41
CA ASP A 19 -0.95 -18.32 17.18
C ASP A 19 -1.12 -17.00 16.41
N TYR A 20 -0.78 -17.01 15.12
CA TYR A 20 -1.01 -15.89 14.21
C TYR A 20 -2.50 -15.58 14.04
N GLU A 21 -3.32 -16.61 13.81
CA GLU A 21 -4.76 -16.43 13.63
C GLU A 21 -5.43 -15.98 14.94
N ALA A 22 -5.00 -16.48 16.10
CA ALA A 22 -5.47 -16.02 17.40
C ALA A 22 -5.11 -14.54 17.66
N LEU A 23 -3.90 -14.10 17.29
CA LEU A 23 -3.52 -12.69 17.37
C LEU A 23 -4.40 -11.81 16.46
N LYS A 24 -4.65 -12.25 15.23
CA LYS A 24 -5.54 -11.53 14.31
C LYS A 24 -6.96 -11.43 14.85
N GLU A 25 -7.48 -12.54 15.38
CA GLU A 25 -8.83 -12.60 15.95
C GLU A 25 -8.96 -11.61 17.12
N LYS A 26 -7.99 -11.60 18.03
CA LYS A 26 -7.96 -10.64 19.14
C LYS A 26 -8.00 -9.18 18.68
N ILE A 27 -7.28 -8.85 17.60
CA ILE A 27 -7.29 -7.50 17.03
C ILE A 27 -8.63 -7.21 16.34
N ALA A 28 -9.15 -8.15 15.56
CA ALA A 28 -10.42 -8.02 14.84
C ALA A 28 -11.59 -7.77 15.81
N LEU A 29 -11.72 -8.59 16.85
CA LEU A 29 -12.76 -8.43 17.87
C LEU A 29 -12.65 -7.08 18.59
N ARG A 30 -11.43 -6.62 18.92
CA ARG A 30 -11.22 -5.30 19.53
C ARG A 30 -11.68 -4.16 18.61
N LEU A 31 -11.49 -4.29 17.30
CA LEU A 31 -11.95 -3.29 16.32
C LEU A 31 -13.47 -3.35 16.13
N LEU A 32 -14.04 -4.55 16.10
CA LEU A 32 -15.50 -4.75 16.04
C LEU A 32 -16.20 -4.20 17.29
N ASP A 33 -15.63 -4.39 18.47
CA ASP A 33 -16.17 -3.80 19.70
C ASP A 33 -16.26 -2.28 19.59
N LYS A 34 -15.23 -1.62 19.01
CA LYS A 34 -15.28 -0.17 18.74
C LYS A 34 -16.29 0.23 17.68
N LEU A 35 -16.49 -0.59 16.65
CA LEU A 35 -17.57 -0.39 15.69
C LEU A 35 -18.93 -0.44 16.41
N TYR A 36 -19.15 -1.42 17.29
CA TYR A 36 -20.43 -1.58 17.99
C TYR A 36 -20.68 -0.53 19.07
N GLU A 37 -19.64 0.06 19.64
CA GLU A 37 -19.77 1.25 20.50
C GLU A 37 -20.29 2.45 19.72
N LEU A 38 -19.81 2.67 18.48
CA LEU A 38 -20.16 3.82 17.65
C LEU A 38 -21.47 3.61 16.85
N GLU A 39 -21.68 2.39 16.36
CA GLU A 39 -22.80 2.01 15.50
C GLU A 39 -23.49 0.72 16.02
N PRO A 40 -24.19 0.78 17.17
CA PRO A 40 -24.75 -0.40 17.84
C PRO A 40 -25.71 -1.23 16.97
N GLN A 41 -26.39 -0.59 16.02
CA GLN A 41 -27.34 -1.22 15.10
C GLN A 41 -26.68 -2.20 14.12
N THR A 42 -25.35 -2.23 14.03
CA THR A 42 -24.58 -3.17 13.21
C THR A 42 -24.28 -4.48 13.92
N LYS A 43 -24.44 -4.53 15.26
CA LYS A 43 -24.18 -5.74 16.05
C LYS A 43 -25.09 -6.90 15.61
N GLY A 44 -24.50 -8.05 15.36
CA GLY A 44 -25.21 -9.24 14.86
C GLY A 44 -25.59 -9.18 13.37
N LYS A 45 -25.18 -8.13 12.64
CA LYS A 45 -25.40 -7.99 11.18
C LYS A 45 -24.12 -8.15 10.34
N VAL A 46 -23.01 -8.51 10.98
CA VAL A 46 -21.75 -8.78 10.29
C VAL A 46 -21.74 -10.26 9.90
N ASP A 47 -21.90 -10.53 8.60
CA ASP A 47 -21.86 -11.90 8.07
C ASP A 47 -20.43 -12.45 7.95
N PHE A 48 -19.46 -11.57 7.71
CA PHE A 48 -18.05 -11.94 7.52
C PHE A 48 -17.11 -10.78 7.88
N TYR A 49 -15.95 -11.12 8.43
CA TYR A 49 -14.83 -10.19 8.62
C TYR A 49 -13.49 -10.90 8.40
N GLU A 50 -12.49 -10.13 7.98
CA GLU A 50 -11.11 -10.59 7.86
C GLU A 50 -10.19 -9.44 8.29
N LEU A 51 -9.07 -9.77 8.94
CA LEU A 51 -8.04 -8.80 9.29
C LEU A 51 -6.81 -8.98 8.39
N SER A 52 -6.46 -7.94 7.64
CA SER A 52 -5.19 -7.86 6.93
C SER A 52 -4.06 -7.43 7.89
N THR A 53 -2.85 -7.93 7.66
CA THR A 53 -1.64 -7.57 8.42
C THR A 53 -0.55 -7.08 7.46
N PRO A 54 0.56 -6.49 7.96
CA PRO A 54 1.71 -6.16 7.12
C PRO A 54 2.24 -7.34 6.29
N LEU A 55 2.18 -8.58 6.80
CA LEU A 55 2.54 -9.77 6.02
C LEU A 55 1.57 -10.06 4.87
N THR A 56 0.28 -9.74 5.04
CA THR A 56 -0.70 -9.81 3.95
C THR A 56 -0.33 -8.83 2.85
N THR A 57 -0.09 -7.56 3.18
CA THR A 57 0.30 -6.54 2.20
C THR A 57 1.63 -6.88 1.50
N LYS A 58 2.62 -7.35 2.25
CA LYS A 58 3.91 -7.81 1.70
C LYS A 58 3.73 -8.93 0.68
N LYS A 59 2.87 -9.93 0.96
CA LYS A 59 2.60 -11.05 0.05
C LYS A 59 1.94 -10.61 -1.26
N PHE A 60 0.98 -9.69 -1.20
CA PHE A 60 0.17 -9.34 -2.38
C PHE A 60 0.71 -8.16 -3.19
N VAL A 61 1.44 -7.24 -2.56
CA VAL A 61 1.88 -5.99 -3.19
C VAL A 61 3.40 -5.84 -3.20
N ASN A 62 4.13 -6.84 -2.68
CA ASN A 62 5.59 -6.90 -2.68
C ASN A 62 6.28 -5.69 -2.00
N TYR A 63 5.61 -5.09 -1.01
CA TYR A 63 6.21 -4.07 -0.16
C TYR A 63 7.10 -4.70 0.92
N ALA A 64 8.26 -4.08 1.17
CA ALA A 64 9.33 -4.66 1.98
C ALA A 64 8.87 -5.02 3.41
N LYS A 65 8.06 -4.16 4.03
CA LYS A 65 7.47 -4.38 5.37
C LYS A 65 5.95 -4.21 5.36
N GLY A 66 5.31 -4.44 4.21
CA GLY A 66 3.85 -4.36 4.10
C GLY A 66 3.28 -2.94 4.18
N GLU A 67 4.07 -1.94 3.80
CA GLU A 67 3.67 -0.54 3.75
C GLU A 67 2.48 -0.35 2.81
N ILE A 68 1.45 0.38 3.23
CA ILE A 68 0.25 0.58 2.39
C ILE A 68 0.42 1.67 1.31
N TYR A 69 1.40 2.55 1.48
CA TYR A 69 1.62 3.73 0.64
C TYR A 69 3.07 3.86 0.13
N GLY A 70 3.78 2.74 0.01
CA GLY A 70 5.15 2.73 -0.51
C GLY A 70 6.12 3.43 0.44
N LEU A 71 6.97 4.30 -0.11
CA LEU A 71 8.02 4.96 0.67
C LEU A 71 7.45 5.89 1.76
N ALA A 72 8.22 6.13 2.81
CA ALA A 72 7.84 7.09 3.84
C ALA A 72 7.77 8.52 3.27
N HIS A 73 6.75 9.30 3.65
CA HIS A 73 6.55 10.69 3.19
C HIS A 73 7.36 11.68 4.03
N THR A 74 8.68 11.50 4.06
CA THR A 74 9.61 12.43 4.72
C THR A 74 9.94 13.60 3.79
N PRO A 75 10.37 14.77 4.31
CA PRO A 75 10.86 15.87 3.48
C PRO A 75 11.95 15.42 2.49
N ASP A 76 12.93 14.64 2.96
CA ASP A 76 14.02 14.09 2.14
C ASP A 76 13.52 13.32 0.92
N ARG A 77 12.40 12.61 1.03
CA ARG A 77 11.79 11.90 -0.11
C ARG A 77 11.38 12.89 -1.20
N PHE A 78 10.75 14.00 -0.83
CA PHE A 78 10.28 14.99 -1.81
C PHE A 78 11.41 15.81 -2.42
N GLU A 79 12.55 15.89 -1.75
CA GLU A 79 13.78 16.47 -2.31
C GLU A 79 14.55 15.48 -3.21
N ASN A 80 14.20 14.20 -3.17
CA ASN A 80 14.89 13.16 -3.92
C ASN A 80 14.62 13.26 -5.44
N LYS A 81 15.66 13.64 -6.18
CA LYS A 81 15.62 13.81 -7.64
C LYS A 81 15.60 12.49 -8.44
N THR A 82 15.72 11.33 -7.80
CA THR A 82 15.70 10.02 -8.48
C THR A 82 14.30 9.43 -8.59
N LEU A 83 13.34 9.87 -7.77
CA LEU A 83 11.94 9.43 -7.81
C LEU A 83 11.17 10.12 -8.94
N ARG A 84 11.53 9.81 -10.18
CA ARG A 84 10.96 10.39 -11.40
C ARG A 84 10.95 9.35 -12.53
N PRO A 85 10.21 9.57 -13.63
CA PRO A 85 10.14 8.59 -14.71
C PRO A 85 11.48 8.20 -15.33
N HIS A 86 12.37 9.18 -15.52
CA HIS A 86 13.66 8.95 -16.19
C HIS A 86 14.69 8.35 -15.25
N THR A 87 15.29 7.25 -15.69
CA THR A 87 16.45 6.62 -15.04
C THR A 87 17.75 6.96 -15.78
N GLY A 88 18.89 6.53 -15.24
CA GLY A 88 20.19 6.59 -15.93
C GLY A 88 20.36 5.51 -17.02
N ILE A 89 19.39 4.62 -17.19
CA ILE A 89 19.46 3.49 -18.12
C ILE A 89 18.59 3.80 -19.34
N LYS A 90 19.16 3.61 -20.54
CA LYS A 90 18.46 3.87 -21.81
C LYS A 90 17.21 2.98 -21.91
N ASN A 91 16.08 3.61 -22.27
CA ASN A 91 14.78 2.96 -22.45
C ASN A 91 14.24 2.25 -21.19
N PHE A 92 14.70 2.65 -20.00
CA PHE A 92 14.21 2.14 -18.73
C PHE A 92 13.57 3.29 -17.93
N TYR A 93 12.30 3.12 -17.57
CA TYR A 93 11.49 4.15 -16.92
C TYR A 93 10.85 3.61 -15.64
N LEU A 94 10.70 4.48 -14.65
CA LEU A 94 9.98 4.19 -13.41
C LEU A 94 8.55 4.72 -13.51
N THR A 95 7.61 4.03 -12.87
CA THR A 95 6.23 4.47 -12.73
C THR A 95 5.63 3.95 -11.42
N GLY A 96 4.42 4.41 -11.10
CA GLY A 96 3.73 4.10 -9.84
C GLY A 96 3.82 5.23 -8.82
N GLN A 97 3.11 5.07 -7.70
CA GLN A 97 2.90 6.14 -6.72
C GLN A 97 4.19 6.81 -6.21
N ASP A 98 5.29 6.06 -6.12
CA ASP A 98 6.52 6.56 -5.51
C ASP A 98 7.23 7.65 -6.31
N ILE A 99 6.99 7.76 -7.61
CA ILE A 99 7.53 8.84 -8.45
C ILE A 99 6.65 10.11 -8.48
N SER A 100 5.52 10.11 -7.76
CA SER A 100 4.59 11.24 -7.69
C SER A 100 4.12 11.49 -6.27
N THR A 101 3.11 10.76 -5.79
CA THR A 101 2.61 10.78 -4.42
C THR A 101 1.80 9.50 -4.17
N ALA A 102 1.51 9.20 -2.91
CA ALA A 102 0.76 8.01 -2.52
C ALA A 102 -0.68 7.94 -3.06
N GLY A 103 -1.18 6.72 -3.13
CA GLY A 103 -2.56 6.40 -3.44
C GLY A 103 -2.85 6.27 -4.94
N VAL A 104 -4.10 5.92 -5.24
CA VAL A 104 -4.55 5.62 -6.61
C VAL A 104 -4.36 6.82 -7.55
N VAL A 105 -4.70 8.02 -7.08
CA VAL A 105 -4.57 9.25 -7.88
C VAL A 105 -3.10 9.55 -8.19
N GLY A 106 -2.20 9.40 -7.20
CA GLY A 106 -0.78 9.60 -7.41
C GLY A 106 -0.16 8.55 -8.34
N ALA A 107 -0.58 7.29 -8.23
CA ALA A 107 -0.19 6.23 -9.18
C ALA A 107 -0.67 6.52 -10.60
N MET A 108 -1.90 7.02 -10.77
CA MET A 108 -2.45 7.41 -12.07
C MET A 108 -1.68 8.60 -12.68
N ALA A 109 -1.41 9.63 -11.88
CA ALA A 109 -0.61 10.78 -12.30
C ALA A 109 0.81 10.36 -12.71
N ALA A 110 1.44 9.47 -11.94
CA ALA A 110 2.73 8.88 -12.28
C ALA A 110 2.70 8.15 -13.63
N GLY A 111 1.64 7.41 -13.94
CA GLY A 111 1.44 6.79 -15.25
C GLY A 111 1.46 7.81 -16.40
N LEU A 112 0.75 8.93 -16.23
CA LEU A 112 0.71 10.00 -17.23
C LEU A 112 2.05 10.73 -17.38
N LEU A 113 2.76 10.97 -16.26
CA LEU A 113 4.12 11.53 -16.26
C LEU A 113 5.10 10.59 -16.97
N THR A 114 4.96 9.28 -16.74
CA THR A 114 5.83 8.27 -17.37
C THR A 114 5.58 8.17 -18.86
N ALA A 115 4.32 8.13 -19.28
CA ALA A 115 3.96 8.16 -20.70
C ALA A 115 4.46 9.44 -21.39
N SER A 116 4.40 10.58 -20.71
CA SER A 116 4.96 11.85 -21.19
C SER A 116 6.47 11.76 -21.43
N ALA A 117 7.20 11.14 -20.50
CA ALA A 117 8.64 10.90 -20.60
C ALA A 117 9.00 9.96 -21.77
N VAL A 118 8.26 8.85 -21.94
CA VAL A 118 8.46 7.89 -23.03
C VAL A 118 8.19 8.54 -24.39
N LEU A 119 7.08 9.26 -24.53
CA LEU A 119 6.66 9.87 -25.80
C LEU A 119 7.35 11.21 -26.09
N LYS A 120 8.13 11.74 -25.15
CA LYS A 120 8.75 13.08 -25.23
C LYS A 120 7.72 14.18 -25.52
N LYS A 121 6.54 14.09 -24.89
CA LYS A 121 5.41 15.01 -25.05
C LYS A 121 4.83 15.35 -23.69
N ASN A 122 4.39 16.59 -23.48
CA ASN A 122 3.69 16.98 -22.27
C ASN A 122 2.21 16.55 -22.35
N LEU A 123 1.91 15.32 -21.91
CA LEU A 123 0.53 14.80 -21.95
C LEU A 123 -0.34 15.39 -20.86
N MET A 124 0.24 15.80 -19.72
CA MET A 124 -0.47 16.50 -18.65
C MET A 124 -1.17 17.74 -19.19
N LYS A 125 -0.44 18.57 -19.94
CA LYS A 125 -0.99 19.78 -20.59
C LYS A 125 -2.10 19.46 -21.60
N LYS A 126 -2.06 18.30 -22.26
CA LYS A 126 -3.04 17.93 -23.27
C LYS A 126 -4.35 17.41 -22.68
N ILE A 127 -4.29 16.77 -21.51
CA ILE A 127 -5.45 16.12 -20.88
C ILE A 127 -6.13 17.03 -19.86
N LEU A 128 -5.36 17.87 -19.15
CA LEU A 128 -5.86 18.73 -18.08
C LEU A 128 -6.23 20.15 -18.55
N ALA A 129 -6.07 20.45 -19.84
CA ALA A 129 -6.45 21.73 -20.44
C ALA A 129 -7.77 21.63 -21.19
#